data_AF-A0A7C7DP25-F1
#
_entry.id   AF-A0A7C7DP25-F1
#
_cell.length_a   1.000
_cell.length_b   1.000
_cell.length_c   1.000
_cell.angle_alpha   90.00
_cell.angle_beta   90.00
_cell.angle_gamma   90.00
#
_symmetry.space_group_name_H-M   'P 1'
#
loop_
_entity.id
_entity.type
_entity.pdbx_description
1 polymer ?
#
loop_
_entity_poly.entity_id
_entity_poly.type
_entity_poly.pdbx_seq_one_letter_code
_entity_poly.pdbx_strand_id
1 'polypeptide(L)'
;MPKKTVLDPQGSAVKGALLDLGYGGVKDVRIGKNIRVEMEAPSKSAARALVEEMARKILSNPVIEEFEFAVIPMDSSGEGAGGIAP
;
A
#
# COMPACT_ATOMS: atom_id res chain seq x y z
N MET A 1 -2.56 4.23 2.76
CA MET A 1 -3.33 3.96 4.00
C MET A 1 -4.12 5.20 4.37
N PRO A 2 -5.32 5.11 4.97
CA PRO A 2 -5.94 6.25 5.63
C PRO A 2 -4.97 6.82 6.67
N LYS A 3 -5.00 8.12 6.92
CA LYS A 3 -4.23 8.74 8.02
C LYS A 3 -4.77 8.29 9.36
N LYS A 4 -3.93 8.25 10.39
CA LYS A 4 -4.33 7.81 11.75
C LYS A 4 -5.50 8.59 12.35
N THR A 5 -5.66 9.86 11.98
CA THR A 5 -6.76 10.73 12.44
C THR A 5 -8.06 10.55 11.65
N VAL A 6 -8.03 9.75 10.58
CA VAL A 6 -9.18 9.49 9.72
C VAL A 6 -9.79 8.13 10.07
N LEU A 7 -11.11 8.14 10.25
CA LEU A 7 -11.90 6.93 10.46
C LEU A 7 -11.77 5.99 9.26
N ASP A 8 -11.54 4.72 9.53
CA ASP A 8 -11.53 3.64 8.55
C ASP A 8 -12.69 2.67 8.84
N PRO A 9 -13.89 2.88 8.25
CA PRO A 9 -15.03 2.02 8.47
C PRO A 9 -14.81 0.58 8.01
N GLN A 10 -14.00 0.37 6.97
CA GLN A 10 -13.72 -0.96 6.44
C GLN A 10 -12.83 -1.74 7.40
N GLY A 11 -11.77 -1.12 7.92
CA GLY A 11 -10.92 -1.71 8.96
C GLY A 11 -11.71 -2.07 10.21
N SER A 12 -12.60 -1.18 10.66
CA SER A 12 -13.48 -1.44 11.81
C SER A 12 -14.40 -2.65 11.59
N ALA A 13 -15.02 -2.77 10.41
CA ALA A 13 -15.87 -3.90 10.08
C ALA A 13 -15.09 -5.23 10.08
N VAL A 14 -13.89 -5.26 9.48
CA VAL A 14 -13.05 -6.46 9.46
C VAL A 14 -12.54 -6.82 10.86
N LYS A 15 -12.17 -5.83 11.67
CA LYS A 15 -11.82 -6.07 13.08
C LYS A 15 -12.97 -6.76 13.82
N GLY A 16 -14.20 -6.26 13.68
CA GLY A 16 -15.39 -6.87 14.28
C GLY A 16 -15.54 -8.35 13.88
N ALA A 17 -15.49 -8.62 12.58
CA ALA A 17 -15.59 -9.98 12.06
C ALA A 17 -14.48 -10.92 12.60
N LEU A 18 -13.24 -10.43 12.72
CA LEU A 18 -12.15 -11.21 13.30
C LEU A 18 -12.37 -11.52 14.79
N LEU A 19 -12.90 -10.57 15.56
CA LEU A 19 -13.23 -10.79 16.95
C LEU A 19 -14.37 -11.82 17.11
N ASP A 20 -15.40 -11.74 16.27
CA ASP A 20 -16.53 -12.69 16.26
C ASP A 20 -16.06 -14.12 15.93
N LEU A 21 -15.01 -14.26 15.12
CA LEU A 21 -14.37 -15.54 14.80
C LEU A 21 -13.41 -16.05 15.89
N GLY A 22 -13.26 -15.34 17.01
CA GLY A 22 -12.45 -15.75 18.15
C GLY A 22 -10.98 -15.27 18.11
N TYR A 23 -10.60 -14.40 17.17
CA TYR A 23 -9.25 -13.83 17.11
C TYR A 23 -9.07 -12.67 18.11
N GLY A 24 -9.23 -12.95 19.41
CA GLY A 24 -9.22 -11.94 20.49
C GLY A 24 -7.88 -11.18 20.67
N GLY A 25 -6.80 -11.62 20.03
CA GLY A 25 -5.52 -10.92 20.02
C GLY A 25 -5.46 -9.72 19.05
N VAL A 26 -6.44 -9.58 18.14
CA VAL A 26 -6.47 -8.50 17.15
C VAL A 26 -6.87 -7.19 17.82
N LYS A 27 -5.91 -6.26 17.93
CA LYS A 27 -6.12 -4.96 18.60
C LYS A 27 -6.65 -3.89 17.67
N ASP A 28 -6.21 -3.89 16.42
CA ASP A 28 -6.59 -2.90 15.41
C ASP A 28 -6.47 -3.51 14.01
N VAL A 29 -7.30 -3.01 13.08
CA VAL A 29 -7.24 -3.36 11.66
C VAL A 29 -7.39 -2.09 10.86
N ARG A 30 -6.46 -1.88 9.93
CA ARG A 30 -6.43 -0.75 9.01
C ARG A 30 -6.41 -1.30 7.60
N ILE A 31 -7.27 -0.78 6.74
CA ILE A 31 -7.37 -1.17 5.34
C ILE A 31 -6.94 0.01 4.48
N GLY A 32 -6.15 -0.28 3.46
CA GLY A 32 -5.76 0.70 2.46
C GLY A 32 -5.49 0.05 1.12
N LYS A 33 -4.99 0.85 0.20
CA LYS A 33 -4.72 0.44 -1.18
C LYS A 33 -3.29 -0.11 -1.30
N ASN A 34 -3.13 -1.21 -2.02
CA ASN A 34 -1.85 -1.67 -2.54
C ASN A 34 -1.87 -1.49 -4.07
N ILE A 35 -0.95 -0.67 -4.60
CA ILE A 35 -0.91 -0.31 -6.02
C ILE A 35 0.45 -0.72 -6.56
N ARG A 36 0.47 -1.52 -7.63
CA ARG A 36 1.68 -1.84 -8.39
C ARG A 36 1.68 -1.05 -9.69
N VAL A 37 2.83 -0.47 -10.01
CA VAL A 37 3.05 0.29 -11.24
C VAL A 37 4.30 -0.25 -11.90
N GLU A 38 4.15 -0.72 -13.13
CA GLU A 38 5.25 -1.09 -14.00
C GLU A 38 5.52 0.07 -14.97
N MET A 39 6.76 0.53 -15.02
CA MET A 39 7.14 1.66 -15.89
C MET A 39 8.61 1.55 -16.29
N GLU A 40 8.92 2.13 -17.45
CA GLU A 40 10.28 2.39 -17.86
C GLU A 40 10.76 3.71 -17.27
N ALA A 41 12.01 3.74 -16.81
CA ALA A 41 12.65 4.96 -16.34
C ALA A 41 14.17 4.89 -16.59
N PRO A 42 14.82 6.02 -16.89
CA PRO A 42 16.26 6.04 -17.20
C PRO A 42 17.15 5.70 -16.00
N SER A 43 16.61 5.76 -14.79
CA SER A 43 17.31 5.36 -13.57
C SER A 43 16.32 5.09 -12.44
N LYS A 44 16.79 4.42 -11.38
CA LYS A 44 16.02 4.23 -10.14
C LYS A 44 15.61 5.57 -9.51
N SER A 45 16.45 6.60 -9.59
CA SER A 45 16.11 7.94 -9.06
C SER A 45 14.99 8.60 -9.85
N ALA A 46 15.02 8.49 -11.19
CA ALA A 46 13.97 9.01 -12.05
C ALA A 46 12.64 8.29 -11.79
N ALA A 47 12.65 6.96 -11.66
CA ALA A 47 11.48 6.17 -11.30
C ALA A 47 10.86 6.63 -9.97
N ARG A 48 11.70 6.85 -8.94
CA ARG A 48 11.22 7.32 -7.64
C ARG A 48 10.54 8.69 -7.71
N ALA A 49 11.13 9.63 -8.44
CA ALA A 49 10.53 10.96 -8.62
C ALA A 49 9.17 10.90 -9.32
N LEU A 50 9.06 10.08 -10.38
CA LEU A 50 7.79 9.88 -11.10
C LEU A 50 6.73 9.21 -10.21
N VAL A 51 7.09 8.15 -9.47
CA VAL A 51 6.16 7.47 -8.55
C VAL A 51 5.68 8.43 -7.45
N GLU A 52 6.57 9.24 -6.89
CA GLU A 52 6.19 10.23 -5.88
C GLU A 52 5.22 11.28 -6.44
N GLU A 53 5.47 11.77 -7.65
CA GLU A 53 4.57 12.71 -8.33
C GLU A 53 3.19 12.07 -8.57
N MET A 54 3.14 10.86 -9.12
CA MET A 54 1.89 10.12 -9.35
C MET A 54 1.14 9.86 -8.05
N ALA A 55 1.84 9.51 -6.98
CA ALA A 55 1.25 9.27 -5.67
C ALA A 55 0.58 10.52 -5.10
N ARG A 56 1.24 11.68 -5.22
CA ARG A 56 0.70 12.96 -4.75
C ARG A 56 -0.47 13.48 -5.60
N LYS A 57 -0.44 13.24 -6.91
CA LYS A 57 -1.45 13.79 -7.83
C LYS A 57 -2.70 12.90 -7.95
N ILE A 58 -2.53 11.58 -7.97
CA ILE A 58 -3.58 10.65 -8.41
C ILE A 58 -3.74 9.47 -7.46
N LEU A 59 -2.65 8.80 -7.07
CA LEU A 59 -2.77 7.47 -6.44
C LEU A 59 -3.17 7.53 -4.97
N SER A 60 -2.95 8.67 -4.31
CA SER A 60 -3.37 8.91 -2.93
C SER A 60 -4.13 10.23 -2.82
N ASN A 61 -5.10 10.28 -1.91
CA ASN A 61 -5.71 11.53 -1.51
C ASN A 61 -4.88 12.16 -0.36
N PRO A 62 -4.12 13.24 -0.60
CA PRO A 62 -3.18 13.79 0.38
C PRO A 62 -3.84 14.37 1.63
N VAL A 63 -5.16 14.64 1.59
CA VAL A 63 -5.89 15.16 2.76
C VAL A 63 -6.11 14.04 3.77
N ILE A 64 -6.51 12.85 3.32
CA ILE A 64 -7.00 11.76 4.17
C ILE A 64 -6.17 10.48 4.14
N GLU A 65 -5.23 10.35 3.20
CA GLU A 65 -4.36 9.18 3.06
C GLU A 65 -2.89 9.56 3.24
N GLU A 66 -2.10 8.58 3.70
CA GLU A 66 -0.64 8.54 3.70
C GLU A 66 -0.18 7.37 2.83
N PHE A 67 0.97 7.50 2.17
CA PHE A 67 1.49 6.46 1.28
C PHE A 67 2.98 6.22 1.52
N GLU A 68 3.38 4.99 1.23
CA GLU A 68 4.77 4.55 1.17
C GLU A 68 4.96 3.78 -0.13
N PHE A 69 6.19 3.76 -0.66
CA PHE A 69 6.46 3.05 -1.90
C PHE A 69 7.89 2.51 -1.95
N ALA A 70 8.06 1.41 -2.67
CA ALA A 70 9.34 0.84 -3.03
C ALA A 70 9.47 0.81 -4.55
N VAL A 71 10.71 0.93 -5.04
CA VAL A 71 11.03 0.77 -6.46
C VAL A 71 11.96 -0.42 -6.60
N ILE A 72 11.49 -1.42 -7.33
CA ILE A 72 12.17 -2.69 -7.56
C ILE A 72 12.59 -2.71 -9.04
N PRO A 73 13.89 -2.89 -9.36
CA PRO A 73 14.31 -3.09 -10.74
C PRO A 73 13.71 -4.39 -11.28
N MET A 74 13.19 -4.34 -12.49
CA MET A 74 12.80 -5.54 -13.24
C MET A 74 14.08 -6.15 -13.83
N ASP A 75 14.62 -7.18 -13.18
CA ASP A 75 15.71 -7.95 -13.79
C ASP A 75 15.16 -8.76 -14.96
N SER A 76 15.87 -8.75 -16.09
CA SER A 76 15.46 -9.40 -17.34
C SER A 76 15.52 -10.93 -17.32
N SER A 77 15.63 -11.54 -16.14
CA SER A 77 15.61 -12.99 -15.95
C SER A 77 14.29 -13.36 -15.27
N GLY A 78 13.28 -13.70 -16.07
CA GLY A 78 12.02 -14.19 -15.55
C GLY A 78 12.19 -15.54 -14.88
N GLU A 79 11.98 -15.61 -13.58
CA GLU A 79 11.42 -16.76 -12.84
C GLU A 79 11.26 -16.43 -11.34
N GLY A 80 10.09 -16.74 -10.78
CA GLY A 80 9.87 -16.91 -9.33
C GLY A 80 9.42 -15.65 -8.59
N ALA A 81 8.13 -15.41 -8.36
CA ALA A 81 7.25 -16.08 -7.40
C ALA A 81 7.09 -15.29 -6.08
N GLY A 82 5.82 -15.11 -5.70
CA GLY A 82 5.34 -15.36 -4.34
C GLY A 82 5.97 -14.54 -3.22
N GLY A 83 5.29 -13.46 -2.86
CA GLY A 83 5.58 -12.80 -1.59
C GLY A 83 4.91 -11.46 -1.50
N ILE A 84 3.72 -11.43 -0.89
CA ILE A 84 3.29 -10.24 -0.18
C ILE A 84 4.36 -10.02 0.91
N ALA A 85 5.27 -9.08 0.68
CA ALA A 85 6.14 -8.56 1.73
C ALA A 85 5.34 -7.53 2.55
N PRO A 86 5.54 -7.48 3.88
CA PRO A 86 4.62 -6.90 4.86
C PRO A 86 4.37 -5.39 4.71
#